data_AF-A0A532TCP9-F1
#
_entry.id   AF-A0A532TCP9-F1
#
_cell.length_a   1.000
_cell.length_b   1.000
_cell.length_c   1.000
_cell.angle_alpha   90.00
_cell.angle_beta   90.00
_cell.angle_gamma   90.00
#
_symmetry.space_group_name_H-M   'P 1'
#
loop_
_entity.id
_entity.type
_entity.pdbx_description
1 polymer ?
#
loop_
_entity_poly.entity_id
_entity_poly.type
_entity_poly.pdbx_seq_one_letter_code
_entity_poly.pdbx_strand_id
1 'polypeptide(L)' 'MGLLKIIQIEDFQDYEWANDWNTIVELFNVIKKLKELFNCLDVPYLREVEQRILILNLEKYVCSLQNYIIEKYS' A
#
# COMPACT_ATOMS: atom_id res chain seq x y z
N MET A 1 -29.65 14.64 20.34
CA MET A 1 -29.66 13.65 19.23
C MET A 1 -28.60 13.93 18.16
N GLY A 2 -28.23 15.18 17.85
CA GLY A 2 -27.22 15.49 16.82
C GLY A 2 -25.78 15.09 17.17
N LEU A 3 -25.33 15.28 18.42
CA LEU A 3 -23.94 15.03 18.83
C LEU A 3 -23.53 13.55 18.80
N LEU A 4 -24.41 12.65 19.26
CA LEU A 4 -24.19 11.20 19.21
C LEU A 4 -24.03 10.68 17.78
N LYS A 5 -24.74 11.30 16.82
CA LYS A 5 -24.67 10.91 15.41
C LYS A 5 -23.36 11.36 14.75
N ILE A 6 -22.80 12.50 15.18
CA ILE A 6 -21.52 13.02 14.70
C ILE A 6 -20.37 12.13 15.19
N ILE A 7 -20.36 11.79 16.48
CA ILE A 7 -19.32 10.93 17.08
C ILE A 7 -19.29 9.54 16.40
N GLN A 8 -20.44 8.94 16.14
CA GLN A 8 -20.52 7.64 15.47
C GLN A 8 -20.01 7.66 14.02
N ILE A 9 -20.08 8.81 13.33
CA ILE A 9 -19.58 8.97 11.96
C ILE A 9 -18.05 9.14 11.98
N GLU A 10 -17.52 9.92 12.93
CA GLU A 10 -16.08 10.09 13.12
C GLU A 10 -15.41 8.74 13.49
N ASP A 11 -15.97 8.00 14.44
CA ASP A 11 -15.45 6.67 14.84
C ASP A 11 -15.43 5.68 13.67
N PHE A 12 -16.43 5.74 12.78
CA PHE A 12 -16.51 4.89 11.60
C PHE A 12 -15.48 5.28 10.55
N GLN A 13 -15.29 6.58 10.30
CA GLN A 13 -14.30 7.10 9.36
C GLN A 13 -12.86 6.79 9.80
N ASP A 14 -12.57 6.91 11.10
CA ASP A 14 -11.27 6.54 11.69
C ASP A 14 -10.98 5.05 11.53
N TYR A 15 -11.99 4.19 11.72
CA TYR A 15 -11.86 2.75 11.50
C TYR A 15 -11.56 2.42 10.04
N GLU A 16 -12.29 3.01 9.09
CA GLU A 16 -12.04 2.78 7.67
C GLU A 16 -10.67 3.30 7.23
N TRP A 17 -10.26 4.48 7.71
CA TRP A 17 -8.93 5.03 7.45
C TRP A 17 -7.84 4.10 7.95
N ALA A 18 -7.95 3.60 9.18
CA ALA A 18 -6.99 2.67 9.75
C ALA A 18 -6.90 1.36 8.96
N ASN A 19 -8.04 0.85 8.49
CA ASN A 19 -8.09 -0.36 7.67
C ASN A 19 -7.43 -0.16 6.29
N ASP A 20 -7.74 0.95 5.61
CA ASP A 20 -7.15 1.29 4.32
C ASP A 20 -5.63 1.50 4.49
N TRP A 21 -5.21 2.20 5.54
CA TRP A 21 -3.78 2.42 5.84
C TRP A 21 -3.02 1.12 6.12
N ASN A 22 -3.60 0.23 6.94
CA ASN A 22 -3.03 -1.09 7.19
C ASN A 22 -2.85 -1.90 5.90
N THR A 23 -3.79 -1.78 4.97
CA THR A 23 -3.70 -2.43 3.66
C THR A 23 -2.54 -1.88 2.83
N ILE A 24 -2.32 -0.55 2.81
CA ILE A 24 -1.16 0.07 2.14
C ILE A 24 0.17 -0.42 2.74
N VAL A 25 0.27 -0.49 4.07
CA VAL A 25 1.45 -1.01 4.76
C VAL A 25 1.71 -2.46 4.35
N GLU A 26 0.67 -3.29 4.30
CA GLU A 26 0.82 -4.70 3.92
C GLU A 26 1.25 -4.87 2.46
N LEU A 27 0.77 -4.02 1.54
CA LEU A 27 1.25 -4.02 0.17
C LEU A 27 2.76 -3.74 0.07
N PHE A 28 3.28 -2.77 0.84
CA PHE A 28 4.72 -2.53 0.91
C PHE A 28 5.50 -3.72 1.50
N ASN A 29 4.95 -4.38 2.53
CA ASN A 29 5.56 -5.58 3.10
C ASN A 29 5.65 -6.71 2.07
N VAL A 30 4.59 -6.93 1.29
CA VAL A 30 4.58 -7.92 0.21
C VAL A 30 5.60 -7.58 -0.88
N ILE A 31 5.69 -6.32 -1.30
CA ILE A 31 6.71 -5.87 -2.27
C ILE A 31 8.11 -6.12 -1.73
N LYS A 32 8.37 -5.81 -0.45
CA LYS A 32 9.65 -6.08 0.19
C LYS A 32 9.99 -7.57 0.17
N LYS A 33 9.05 -8.44 0.55
CA LYS A 33 9.24 -9.89 0.49
C LYS A 33 9.48 -10.38 -0.94
N LEU A 34 8.79 -9.80 -1.93
CA LEU A 34 9.00 -10.14 -3.33
C LEU A 34 10.42 -9.79 -3.81
N LYS A 35 10.96 -8.63 -3.39
CA LYS A 35 12.37 -8.27 -3.65
C LYS A 35 13.33 -9.31 -3.08
N GLU A 36 13.11 -9.73 -1.84
CA GLU A 36 13.93 -10.75 -1.18
C GLU A 36 13.90 -12.07 -1.95
N LEU A 37 12.72 -12.51 -2.40
CA LEU A 37 12.55 -13.71 -3.20
C LEU A 37 13.25 -13.62 -4.56
N PHE A 38 13.17 -12.47 -5.25
CA PHE A 38 13.87 -12.27 -6.52
C PHE A 38 15.39 -12.34 -6.37
N ASN A 39 15.94 -11.81 -5.27
CA ASN A 39 17.37 -11.89 -4.99
C ASN A 39 17.89 -13.33 -4.77
N CYS A 40 17.01 -14.29 -4.51
CA CYS A 40 17.37 -15.70 -4.38
C CYS A 40 17.41 -16.45 -5.72
N LEU A 41 16.94 -15.84 -6.81
CA LEU A 41 16.91 -16.48 -8.12
C LEU A 41 18.19 -16.17 -8.90
N ASP A 42 18.88 -17.21 -9.36
CA ASP A 42 19.97 -17.08 -10.34
C ASP A 42 19.35 -16.95 -11.74
N VAL A 43 19.34 -15.72 -12.28
CA VAL A 43 18.72 -15.41 -13.56
C VAL A 43 19.65 -14.56 -14.43
N PRO A 44 19.55 -14.63 -15.77
CA PRO A 44 20.33 -13.77 -16.65
C PRO A 44 20.07 -12.28 -16.38
N TYR A 45 21.05 -11.41 -16.66
CA TYR A 45 20.97 -9.96 -16.45
C TYR A 45 19.67 -9.31 -16.97
N LEU A 46 19.18 -9.71 -18.14
CA LEU A 46 17.93 -9.17 -18.68
C LEU A 46 16.74 -9.43 -17.74
N ARG A 47 16.67 -10.61 -17.12
CA ARG A 47 15.64 -10.97 -16.14
C ARG A 47 15.78 -10.16 -14.86
N GLU A 48 17.00 -9.91 -14.38
CA GLU A 48 17.22 -9.03 -13.22
C GLU A 48 16.69 -7.61 -13.48
N VAL A 49 16.92 -7.08 -14.68
CA VAL A 49 16.40 -5.77 -15.09
C VAL A 49 14.88 -5.77 -15.13
N GLU A 50 14.26 -6.79 -15.74
CA GLU A 50 12.80 -6.97 -15.76
C GLU A 50 12.21 -7.03 -14.34
N GLN A 51 12.84 -7.77 -13.42
CA GLN A 51 12.43 -7.86 -12.02
C GLN A 51 12.51 -6.50 -11.32
N ARG A 52 13.58 -5.72 -11.53
CA ARG A 52 13.71 -4.36 -10.97
C ARG A 52 12.63 -3.40 -11.50
N ILE A 53 12.32 -3.47 -12.79
CA ILE A 53 11.26 -2.66 -13.40
C ILE A 53 9.89 -3.01 -12.81
N LEU A 54 9.59 -4.31 -12.65
CA LEU A 54 8.35 -4.78 -12.04
C LEU A 54 8.19 -4.23 -10.62
N ILE A 55 9.23 -4.37 -9.80
CA ILE A 55 9.25 -3.87 -8.42
C ILE A 55 9.01 -2.35 -8.39
N LEU A 56 9.72 -1.59 -9.21
CA LEU A 56 9.57 -0.13 -9.28
C LEU A 56 8.14 0.29 -9.65
N ASN A 57 7.51 -0.43 -10.59
CA ASN A 57 6.14 -0.14 -10.99
C ASN A 57 5.12 -0.45 -9.89
N LEU A 58 5.32 -1.54 -9.14
CA LEU A 58 4.50 -1.87 -7.99
C LEU A 58 4.63 -0.81 -6.89
N GLU A 59 5.84 -0.37 -6.57
CA GLU A 59 6.07 0.69 -5.58
C GLU A 59 5.40 2.00 -5.98
N LYS A 60 5.56 2.42 -7.24
CA LYS A 60 4.88 3.61 -7.78
C LYS A 60 3.36 3.51 -7.63
N TYR A 61 2.79 2.35 -7.91
CA TYR A 61 1.36 2.13 -7.77
C TYR A 61 0.90 2.21 -6.32
N VAL A 62 1.62 1.59 -5.38
CA VAL A 62 1.26 1.67 -3.95
C VAL A 62 1.41 3.10 -3.41
N CYS A 63 2.42 3.86 -3.85
CA CYS A 63 2.51 5.29 -3.52
C CYS A 63 1.32 6.09 -4.08
N SER A 64 0.86 5.78 -5.29
CA SER A 64 -0.34 6.39 -5.87
C SER A 64 -1.59 6.08 -5.03
N LEU A 65 -1.72 4.84 -4.53
CA LEU A 65 -2.80 4.45 -3.62
C LEU A 65 -2.70 5.18 -2.27
N GLN A 66 -1.50 5.31 -1.73
CA GLN A 66 -1.25 6.05 -0.48
C GLN A 66 -1.74 7.49 -0.61
N ASN A 67 -1.40 8.18 -1.71
CA ASN A 67 -1.87 9.55 -1.96
C ASN A 67 -3.40 9.61 -2.07
N TYR A 68 -3.99 8.66 -2.79
CA TYR A 68 -5.45 8.57 -2.90
C TYR A 68 -6.13 8.38 -1.53
N ILE A 69 -5.58 7.52 -0.66
CA ILE A 69 -6.12 7.33 0.70
C ILE A 69 -5.97 8.60 1.54
N ILE A 70 -4.84 9.31 1.45
CA ILE A 70 -4.67 10.59 2.13
C ILE A 70 -5.75 11.57 1.67
N GLU A 71 -5.96 11.71 0.37
CA GLU A 71 -6.98 12.60 -0.21
C GLU A 71 -8.41 12.20 0.19
N LYS A 72 -8.72 10.90 0.26
CA LYS A 72 -10.05 10.38 0.62
C LYS A 72 -10.49 10.79 2.03
N TYR A 73 -9.54 10.95 2.96
CA TYR A 73 -9.81 11.22 4.38
C TYR A 73 -9.30 12.60 4.85
N SER A 74 -8.81 13.44 3.94
CA SER A 74 -8.34 14.82 4.22
C SER A 74 -9.49 15.83 4.34
#